data_AF-A0A2E2ADP1-F1
#
_entry.id   AF-A0A2E2ADP1-F1
#
_cell.length_a   1.000
_cell.length_b   1.000
_cell.length_c   1.000
_cell.angle_alpha   90.00
_cell.angle_beta   90.00
_cell.angle_gamma   90.00
#
_symmetry.space_group_name_H-M   'P 1'
#
loop_
_entity.id
_entity.type
_entity.pdbx_description
1 polymer ?
#
loop_
_entity_poly.entity_id
_entity_poly.type
_entity_poly.pdbx_seq_one_letter_code
_entity_poly.pdbx_strand_id
1 'polypeptide(L)'
;MNKDMIYKVVIILFFITASPVFGEETLVLPVREGSHSVGNDQNNLGMNAYKKKKFDQALKHFQVASIVDRKKGEIFFNLGLTLHQLGKHLEAAKHFQWALKLSPNNRKISNSALLKEHHCDNNPKVPCNLTKPEKHKIEGSDTINSPTYMPKASGGGSY
;
A
#
# COMPACT_ATOMS: atom_id res chain seq x y z
N MET A 1 8.43 61.91 2.97
CA MET A 1 8.06 60.47 2.84
C MET A 1 7.87 59.94 4.25
N ASN A 2 6.62 59.69 4.67
CA ASN A 2 6.30 59.46 6.10
C ASN A 2 6.76 58.09 6.56
N LYS A 3 7.46 58.04 7.71
CA LYS A 3 7.97 56.80 8.33
C LYS A 3 6.86 55.77 8.58
N ASP A 4 5.63 56.23 8.82
CA ASP A 4 4.44 55.38 8.96
C ASP A 4 4.03 54.68 7.66
N MET A 5 4.28 55.30 6.50
CA MET A 5 3.98 54.70 5.20
C MET A 5 4.96 53.58 4.88
N ILE A 6 6.23 53.76 5.26
CA ILE A 6 7.29 52.77 5.08
C ILE A 6 7.03 51.55 5.98
N TYR A 7 6.64 51.77 7.24
CA TYR A 7 6.37 50.69 8.20
C TYR A 7 5.16 49.81 7.78
N LYS A 8 4.09 50.43 7.24
CA LYS A 8 2.92 49.70 6.72
C LYS A 8 3.25 48.84 5.50
N VAL A 9 4.09 49.34 4.59
CA VAL A 9 4.50 48.59 3.38
C VAL A 9 5.39 47.38 3.73
N VAL A 10 6.28 47.52 4.72
CA VAL A 10 7.17 46.43 5.17
C VAL A 10 6.39 45.31 5.87
N ILE A 11 5.37 45.64 6.68
CA ILE A 11 4.52 44.64 7.33
C ILE A 11 3.72 43.84 6.29
N ILE A 12 3.12 44.51 5.31
CA ILE A 12 2.35 43.84 4.26
C ILE A 12 3.24 42.90 3.44
N LEU A 13 4.48 43.29 3.13
CA LEU A 13 5.45 42.44 2.42
C LEU A 13 5.89 41.21 3.23
N PHE A 14 6.01 41.33 4.57
CA PHE A 14 6.36 40.21 5.45
C PHE A 14 5.23 39.18 5.58
N PHE A 15 3.96 39.63 5.48
CA PHE A 15 2.80 38.74 5.48
C PHE A 15 2.60 38.00 4.14
N ILE A 16 3.07 38.54 3.01
CA ILE A 16 2.99 37.85 1.70
C ILE A 16 4.01 36.70 1.59
N THR A 17 5.13 36.78 2.32
CA THR A 17 6.13 35.68 2.37
C THR A 17 5.73 34.53 3.28
N ALA A 18 4.60 34.63 3.98
CA ALA A 18 4.01 33.54 4.78
C ALA A 18 2.80 32.93 4.05
N SER A 19 2.95 32.58 2.78
CA SER A 19 2.02 31.63 2.16
C SER A 19 2.30 30.24 2.76
N PRO A 20 1.30 29.55 3.32
CA PRO A 20 1.51 28.23 3.87
C PRO A 20 1.77 27.24 2.74
N VAL A 21 2.66 26.28 3.02
CA VAL A 21 2.45 24.87 2.72
C VAL A 21 1.85 24.63 1.32
N PHE A 22 2.71 24.65 0.31
CA PHE A 22 2.47 23.86 -0.90
C PHE A 22 2.70 22.39 -0.50
N GLY A 23 1.79 21.85 0.32
CA GLY A 23 1.55 20.42 0.31
C GLY A 23 1.00 20.12 -1.06
N GLU A 24 1.63 19.21 -1.81
CA GLU A 24 0.97 18.62 -2.96
C GLU A 24 -0.42 18.18 -2.49
N GLU A 25 -1.46 18.89 -2.91
CA GLU A 25 -2.82 18.37 -2.86
C GLU A 25 -2.85 17.27 -3.92
N THR A 26 -2.24 16.14 -3.56
CA THR A 26 -2.40 14.90 -4.26
C THR A 26 -3.90 14.67 -4.26
N LEU A 27 -4.49 14.73 -5.44
CA LEU A 27 -5.86 14.27 -5.67
C LEU A 27 -5.88 12.80 -5.27
N VAL A 28 -6.14 12.53 -3.99
CA VAL A 28 -6.38 11.19 -3.46
C VAL A 28 -7.76 10.81 -3.97
N LEU A 29 -7.83 10.46 -5.26
CA LEU A 29 -9.01 9.84 -5.81
C LEU A 29 -9.23 8.57 -4.99
N PRO A 30 -10.41 8.40 -4.37
CA PRO A 30 -10.70 7.20 -3.62
C PRO A 30 -10.55 6.02 -4.58
N VAL A 31 -9.56 5.17 -4.30
CA VAL A 31 -9.29 3.95 -5.06
C VAL A 31 -10.61 3.20 -5.17
N ARG A 32 -11.10 3.04 -6.40
CA ARG A 32 -12.32 2.28 -6.67
C ARG A 32 -12.01 0.81 -6.42
N GLU A 33 -12.59 0.26 -5.36
CA GLU A 33 -12.55 -1.17 -5.02
C GLU A 33 -12.97 -1.97 -6.28
N GLY A 34 -12.09 -2.85 -6.76
CA GLY A 34 -12.31 -3.60 -8.01
C GLY A 34 -11.57 -3.10 -9.26
N SER A 35 -10.73 -2.06 -9.18
CA SER A 35 -9.75 -1.77 -10.26
C SER A 35 -8.64 -2.82 -10.23
N HIS A 36 -8.91 -3.99 -10.80
CA HIS A 36 -7.99 -5.14 -10.79
C HIS A 36 -6.60 -4.81 -11.39
N SER A 37 -6.49 -3.80 -12.26
CA SER A 37 -5.19 -3.36 -12.80
C SER A 37 -4.30 -2.78 -11.71
N VAL A 38 -4.79 -1.80 -10.92
CA VAL A 38 -3.99 -1.14 -9.88
C VAL A 38 -3.53 -2.13 -8.82
N GLY A 39 -4.41 -3.04 -8.38
CA GLY A 39 -4.06 -4.08 -7.41
C GLY A 39 -2.97 -5.03 -7.94
N ASN A 40 -3.07 -5.44 -9.21
CA ASN A 40 -2.06 -6.29 -9.84
C ASN A 40 -0.73 -5.56 -10.07
N ASP A 41 -0.77 -4.31 -10.50
CA ASP A 41 0.42 -3.49 -10.76
C ASP A 41 1.20 -3.26 -9.46
N GLN A 42 0.50 -2.88 -8.39
CA GLN A 42 1.10 -2.72 -7.06
C GLN A 42 1.65 -4.05 -6.53
N ASN A 43 0.93 -5.16 -6.73
CA ASN A 43 1.46 -6.48 -6.38
C ASN A 43 2.74 -6.84 -7.16
N ASN A 44 2.82 -6.51 -8.45
CA ASN A 44 4.02 -6.73 -9.26
C ASN A 44 5.20 -5.85 -8.83
N LEU A 45 4.95 -4.57 -8.52
CA LEU A 45 5.94 -3.66 -7.95
C LEU A 45 6.47 -4.18 -6.61
N GLY A 46 5.57 -4.64 -5.73
CA GLY A 46 5.93 -5.25 -4.46
C GLY A 46 6.81 -6.48 -4.63
N MET A 47 6.47 -7.38 -5.55
CA MET A 47 7.30 -8.55 -5.86
C MET A 47 8.68 -8.16 -6.39
N ASN A 48 8.78 -7.14 -7.24
CA ASN A 48 10.06 -6.65 -7.74
C ASN A 48 10.93 -6.07 -6.61
N ALA A 49 10.34 -5.27 -5.73
CA ALA A 49 11.01 -4.72 -4.55
C ALA A 49 11.47 -5.84 -3.60
N TYR A 50 10.63 -6.85 -3.36
CA TYR A 50 10.96 -8.02 -2.54
C TYR A 50 12.16 -8.80 -3.11
N LYS A 51 12.17 -9.07 -4.42
CA LYS A 51 13.31 -9.72 -5.10
C LYS A 51 14.61 -8.94 -4.96
N LYS A 52 14.51 -7.60 -4.92
CA LYS A 52 15.64 -6.68 -4.67
C LYS A 52 15.98 -6.53 -3.19
N LYS A 53 15.36 -7.31 -2.29
CA LYS A 53 15.49 -7.25 -0.83
C LYS A 53 15.13 -5.88 -0.22
N LYS A 54 14.35 -5.07 -0.95
CA LYS A 54 13.84 -3.78 -0.48
C LYS A 54 12.51 -3.99 0.24
N PHE A 55 12.56 -4.60 1.42
CA PHE A 55 11.38 -5.12 2.10
C PHE A 55 10.40 -4.03 2.54
N ASP A 56 10.87 -2.87 2.99
CA ASP A 56 9.99 -1.75 3.33
C ASP A 56 9.20 -1.23 2.12
N GLN A 57 9.84 -1.16 0.94
CA GLN A 57 9.16 -0.76 -0.30
C GLN A 57 8.17 -1.84 -0.75
N ALA A 58 8.56 -3.11 -0.64
CA ALA A 58 7.66 -4.23 -0.94
C ALA A 58 6.41 -4.18 -0.05
N LEU A 59 6.59 -3.88 1.23
CA LEU A 59 5.50 -3.79 2.20
C LEU A 59 4.48 -2.73 1.79
N LYS A 60 4.93 -1.51 1.45
CA LYS A 60 4.06 -0.43 0.98
C LYS A 60 3.25 -0.83 -0.25
N HIS A 61 3.91 -1.38 -1.27
CA HIS A 61 3.24 -1.81 -2.49
C HIS A 61 2.19 -2.91 -2.24
N PHE A 62 2.51 -3.91 -1.42
CA PHE A 62 1.55 -4.94 -1.07
C PHE A 62 0.40 -4.44 -0.17
N GLN A 63 0.64 -3.45 0.69
CA GLN A 63 -0.39 -2.80 1.50
C GLN A 63 -1.41 -2.09 0.59
N VAL A 64 -0.94 -1.32 -0.38
CA VAL A 64 -1.80 -0.69 -1.40
C VAL A 64 -2.57 -1.76 -2.19
N ALA A 65 -1.89 -2.80 -2.66
CA ALA A 65 -2.53 -3.89 -3.40
C ALA A 65 -3.64 -4.56 -2.56
N SER A 66 -3.43 -4.73 -1.25
CA SER A 66 -4.40 -5.34 -0.33
C SER A 66 -5.62 -4.48 -0.07
N ILE A 67 -5.53 -3.16 -0.27
CA ILE A 67 -6.67 -2.24 -0.18
C ILE A 67 -7.52 -2.34 -1.45
N VAL A 68 -6.88 -2.45 -2.62
CA VAL A 68 -7.55 -2.50 -3.93
C VAL A 68 -8.22 -3.86 -4.15
N ASP A 69 -7.50 -4.95 -3.86
CA ASP A 69 -7.97 -6.33 -4.07
C ASP A 69 -7.91 -7.13 -2.76
N ARG A 70 -9.00 -7.03 -2.00
CA ARG A 70 -9.12 -7.59 -0.65
C ARG A 70 -9.41 -9.09 -0.62
N LYS A 71 -9.72 -9.69 -1.77
CA LYS A 71 -10.12 -11.11 -1.87
C LYS A 71 -9.02 -12.00 -2.44
N LYS A 72 -7.92 -11.41 -2.91
CA LYS A 72 -6.80 -12.14 -3.50
C LYS A 72 -5.83 -12.65 -2.43
N GLY A 73 -5.86 -13.94 -2.16
CA GLY A 73 -5.02 -14.58 -1.14
C GLY A 73 -3.53 -14.40 -1.38
N GLU A 74 -3.08 -14.34 -2.65
CA GLU A 74 -1.67 -14.15 -3.01
C GLU A 74 -1.09 -12.83 -2.49
N ILE A 75 -1.89 -11.76 -2.43
CA ILE A 75 -1.43 -10.46 -1.91
C ILE A 75 -1.14 -10.56 -0.41
N PHE A 76 -2.02 -11.20 0.34
CA PHE A 76 -1.82 -11.42 1.77
C PHE A 76 -0.68 -12.38 2.04
N PHE A 77 -0.47 -13.39 1.18
CA PHE A 77 0.70 -14.25 1.27
C PHE A 77 2.00 -13.45 1.09
N ASN A 78 2.06 -12.58 0.08
CA ASN A 78 3.20 -11.71 -0.18
C ASN A 78 3.46 -10.69 0.95
N LEU A 79 2.41 -10.16 1.59
CA LEU A 79 2.53 -9.39 2.83
C LEU A 79 3.18 -10.22 3.94
N GLY A 80 2.72 -11.45 4.15
CA GLY A 80 3.30 -12.36 5.13
C GLY A 80 4.78 -12.64 4.88
N LEU A 81 5.16 -12.91 3.63
CA LEU A 81 6.57 -13.09 3.23
C LEU A 81 7.42 -11.86 3.59
N THR A 82 6.92 -10.68 3.25
CA THR A 82 7.64 -9.42 3.47
C THR A 82 7.80 -9.12 4.95
N LEU A 83 6.74 -9.29 5.73
CA LEU A 83 6.76 -9.10 7.18
C LEU A 83 7.70 -10.09 7.88
N HIS A 84 7.74 -11.34 7.42
CA HIS A 84 8.71 -12.33 7.91
C HIS A 84 10.15 -11.85 7.67
N GLN A 85 10.47 -11.33 6.48
CA GLN A 85 11.81 -10.79 6.19
C GLN A 85 12.15 -9.55 7.04
N LEU A 86 11.14 -8.78 7.44
CA LEU A 86 11.28 -7.65 8.36
C LEU A 86 11.30 -8.06 9.85
N GLY A 87 11.26 -9.36 10.17
CA GLY A 87 11.24 -9.88 11.55
C GLY A 87 9.89 -9.73 12.27
N LYS A 88 8.85 -9.26 11.59
CA LYS A 88 7.48 -9.06 12.11
C LYS A 88 6.69 -10.36 12.02
N HIS A 89 7.13 -11.36 12.78
CA HIS A 89 6.64 -12.74 12.66
C HIS A 89 5.16 -12.91 13.07
N LEU A 90 4.68 -12.19 14.08
CA LEU A 90 3.28 -12.28 14.51
C LEU A 90 2.33 -11.74 13.45
N GLU A 91 2.67 -10.60 12.85
CA GLU A 91 1.92 -10.01 11.73
C GLU A 91 2.00 -10.92 10.51
N ALA A 92 3.18 -11.48 10.21
CA ALA A 92 3.35 -12.45 9.12
C ALA A 92 2.40 -13.64 9.26
N ALA A 93 2.29 -14.23 10.47
CA ALA A 93 1.38 -15.33 10.76
C ALA A 93 -0.09 -14.96 10.47
N LYS A 94 -0.54 -13.77 10.89
CA LYS A 94 -1.90 -13.29 10.61
C LYS A 94 -2.17 -13.22 9.10
N HIS A 95 -1.19 -12.70 8.34
CA HIS A 95 -1.30 -12.56 6.90
C HIS A 95 -1.27 -13.92 6.16
N PHE A 96 -0.44 -14.87 6.60
CA PHE A 96 -0.40 -16.22 6.03
C PHE A 96 -1.71 -16.99 6.27
N GLN A 97 -2.25 -16.96 7.49
CA GLN A 97 -3.52 -17.60 7.79
C GLN A 97 -4.67 -16.98 7.00
N TRP A 98 -4.68 -15.65 6.87
CA TRP A 98 -5.68 -14.96 6.07
C TRP A 98 -5.59 -15.30 4.58
N ALA A 99 -4.37 -15.43 4.04
CA ALA A 99 -4.14 -15.88 2.67
C ALA A 99 -4.72 -17.27 2.41
N LEU A 100 -4.51 -18.22 3.34
CA LEU A 100 -5.09 -19.57 3.26
C LEU A 100 -6.62 -19.54 3.33
N LYS A 101 -7.20 -18.69 4.20
CA LYS A 101 -8.65 -18.53 4.31
C LYS A 101 -9.28 -17.98 3.03
N LEU A 102 -8.60 -17.05 2.34
CA LEU A 102 -9.07 -16.49 1.07
C LEU A 102 -8.90 -17.44 -0.12
N SER A 103 -7.87 -18.28 -0.09
CA SER A 103 -7.51 -19.15 -1.21
C SER A 103 -7.15 -20.56 -0.74
N PRO A 104 -8.11 -21.30 -0.14
CA PRO A 104 -7.86 -22.60 0.46
C PRO A 104 -7.37 -23.65 -0.54
N ASN A 105 -7.78 -23.52 -1.80
CA ASN A 105 -7.41 -24.44 -2.89
C ASN A 105 -6.07 -24.07 -3.56
N ASN A 106 -5.42 -22.96 -3.18
CA ASN A 106 -4.13 -22.59 -3.73
C ASN A 106 -3.02 -23.39 -3.05
N ARG A 107 -2.58 -24.47 -3.71
CA ARG A 107 -1.52 -25.37 -3.20
C ARG A 107 -0.21 -24.67 -2.85
N LYS A 108 0.13 -23.55 -3.50
CA LYS A 108 1.35 -22.80 -3.16
C LYS A 108 1.24 -22.15 -1.79
N ILE A 109 0.04 -21.68 -1.44
CA ILE A 109 -0.25 -21.09 -0.12
C ILE A 109 -0.38 -22.21 0.92
N SER A 110 -1.24 -23.20 0.68
CA SER A 110 -1.54 -24.25 1.67
C SER A 110 -0.35 -25.16 1.99
N ASN A 111 0.55 -25.40 1.03
CA ASN A 111 1.76 -26.19 1.27
C ASN A 111 2.99 -25.36 1.64
N SER A 112 2.85 -24.03 1.79
CA SER A 112 3.98 -23.16 2.11
C SER A 112 4.64 -23.57 3.42
N ALA A 113 5.96 -23.76 3.39
CA ALA A 113 6.74 -24.04 4.59
C ALA A 113 6.62 -22.91 5.62
N LEU A 114 6.61 -21.64 5.16
CA LEU A 114 6.43 -20.48 6.03
C LEU A 114 5.05 -20.44 6.66
N LEU A 115 3.99 -20.89 5.97
CA LEU A 115 2.68 -20.97 6.59
C LEU A 115 2.68 -21.99 7.74
N LYS A 116 3.33 -23.14 7.54
CA LYS A 116 3.46 -24.17 8.58
C LYS A 116 4.33 -23.67 9.74
N GLU A 117 5.47 -23.05 9.45
CA GLU A 117 6.37 -22.47 10.46
C GLU A 117 5.67 -21.42 11.32
N HIS A 118 4.83 -20.57 10.70
CA HIS A 118 4.06 -19.52 11.38
C HIS A 118 2.71 -20.02 11.92
N HIS A 119 2.44 -21.32 11.87
CA HIS A 119 1.27 -21.92 12.51
C HIS A 119 1.48 -21.98 14.02
N CYS A 120 0.42 -21.74 14.80
CA CYS A 120 0.52 -21.70 16.26
C CYS A 120 1.04 -23.02 16.87
N ASP A 121 0.72 -24.16 16.26
CA ASP A 121 1.22 -25.48 16.69
C ASP A 121 2.75 -25.60 16.58
N ASN A 122 3.36 -24.88 15.63
CA ASN A 122 4.80 -24.96 15.34
C ASN A 122 5.58 -23.78 15.93
N ASN A 123 4.89 -22.69 16.29
CA ASN A 123 5.51 -21.49 16.85
C ASN A 123 4.73 -21.01 18.08
N PRO A 124 5.21 -21.30 19.31
CA PRO A 124 4.51 -20.95 20.54
C PRO A 124 4.38 -19.43 20.77
N LYS A 125 5.08 -18.60 19.99
CA LYS A 125 4.92 -17.14 20.01
C LYS A 125 3.69 -16.65 19.22
N VAL A 126 3.07 -17.52 18.41
CA VAL A 126 1.89 -17.20 17.61
C VAL A 126 0.64 -17.80 18.26
N PRO A 127 -0.35 -17.00 18.70
CA PRO A 127 -1.58 -17.53 19.26
C PRO A 127 -2.45 -18.18 18.17
N CYS A 128 -3.14 -19.28 18.49
CA CYS A 128 -4.05 -19.96 17.55
C CYS A 128 -5.32 -19.15 17.22
N ASN A 129 -5.66 -18.21 18.10
CA ASN A 129 -6.68 -17.18 17.88
C ASN A 129 -6.02 -16.00 17.15
N LEU A 130 -5.87 -16.10 15.82
CA LEU A 130 -5.51 -14.93 15.02
C LEU A 130 -6.78 -14.27 14.46
N THR A 131 -6.86 -12.96 14.67
CA THR A 131 -7.86 -12.13 14.03
C THR A 131 -7.44 -11.80 12.60
N LYS A 132 -8.43 -11.42 11.78
CA LYS A 132 -8.19 -10.91 10.43
C LYS A 132 -7.17 -9.74 10.50
N PRO A 133 -6.19 -9.68 9.58
CA PRO A 133 -5.28 -8.53 9.50
C PRO A 133 -6.03 -7.21 9.42
N GLU A 134 -5.54 -6.21 10.13
CA GLU A 134 -6.11 -4.87 10.10
C GLU A 134 -6.06 -4.28 8.69
N LYS A 135 -7.06 -3.47 8.35
CA LYS A 135 -7.06 -2.77 7.07
C LYS A 135 -5.97 -1.70 7.13
N HIS A 136 -5.02 -1.77 6.21
CA HIS A 136 -4.07 -0.67 6.02
C HIS A 136 -4.83 0.61 5.68
N LYS A 137 -4.57 1.68 6.44
CA LYS A 137 -5.09 3.02 6.13
C LYS A 137 -4.09 3.65 5.18
N ILE A 138 -4.58 4.18 4.06
CA ILE A 138 -3.72 4.93 3.13
C ILE A 138 -3.26 6.19 3.86
N GLU A 139 -1.98 6.29 4.15
CA GLU A 139 -1.36 7.52 4.62
C GLU A 139 -0.79 8.28 3.42
N GLY A 140 -0.62 9.61 3.51
CA GLY A 140 -0.12 10.42 2.38
C GLY A 140 1.25 9.99 1.83
N SER A 141 2.00 9.13 2.56
CA SER A 141 3.26 8.54 2.10
C SER A 141 3.10 7.25 1.28
N ASP A 142 1.89 6.69 1.21
CA ASP A 142 1.50 5.59 0.35
C ASP A 142 1.12 6.17 -1.03
N THR A 143 2.11 6.74 -1.72
CA THR A 143 1.88 7.33 -3.05
C THR A 143 1.39 6.26 -4.02
N ILE A 144 0.08 6.23 -4.27
CA ILE A 144 -0.52 5.45 -5.35
C ILE A 144 -0.31 6.25 -6.63
N ASN A 145 0.91 6.21 -7.16
CA ASN A 145 1.13 6.67 -8.52
C ASN A 145 0.41 5.66 -9.42
N SER A 146 -0.79 6.01 -9.89
CA SER A 146 -1.46 5.27 -10.95
C SER A 146 -0.47 5.13 -12.10
N PRO A 147 -0.19 3.91 -12.60
CA PRO A 147 0.40 3.79 -13.92
C PRO A 147 -0.56 4.52 -14.85
N THR A 148 -0.07 5.53 -15.54
CA THR A 148 -0.80 6.35 -16.51
C THR A 148 -1.75 5.46 -17.31
N TYR A 149 -3.04 5.51 -16.96
CA TYR A 149 -4.07 4.88 -17.76
C TYR A 149 -4.15 5.74 -19.02
N MET A 150 -3.39 5.37 -20.03
CA MET A 150 -3.70 5.84 -21.39
C MET A 150 -5.01 5.15 -21.75
N PRO A 151 -6.14 5.88 -21.84
CA PRO A 151 -7.34 5.27 -22.40
C PRO A 151 -6.94 4.86 -23.82
N LYS A 152 -7.18 3.60 -24.19
CA LYS A 152 -7.16 3.22 -25.60
C LYS A 152 -8.09 4.21 -26.29
N ALA A 153 -7.52 5.03 -27.18
CA ALA A 153 -8.30 5.81 -28.11
C ALA A 153 -9.19 4.80 -28.85
N SER A 154 -10.46 4.76 -28.48
CA SER A 154 -11.51 4.22 -29.32
C SER A 154 -11.45 5.06 -30.59
N GLY A 155 -10.80 4.50 -31.61
CA GLY A 155 -10.79 5.06 -32.96
C GLY A 155 -12.23 5.34 -33.33
N GLY A 156 -12.53 6.62 -33.47
CA GLY A 156 -13.84 7.11 -33.84
C GLY A 156 -14.27 6.48 -35.15
N GLY A 157 -15.56 6.14 -35.21
CA GLY A 157 -16.22 5.95 -36.48
C GLY A 157 -16.03 7.17 -37.37
N SER A 158 -15.89 6.91 -38.66
CA SER A 158 -16.10 7.89 -39.71
C SER A 158 -16.56 7.10 -40.93
N TYR A 159 -17.84 7.31 -41.23
CA TYR A 159 -18.57 7.20 -42.50
C TYR A 159 -18.26 6.05 -43.46
#